data_AF-A0A1M4WKM0-F1
#
_entry.id   AF-A0A1M4WKM0-F1
#
_cell.length_a   1.000
_cell.length_b   1.000
_cell.length_c   1.000
_cell.angle_alpha   90.00
_cell.angle_beta   90.00
_cell.angle_gamma   90.00
#
_symmetry.space_group_name_H-M   'P 1'
#
loop_
_entity.id
_entity.type
_entity.pdbx_description
1 polymer ?
#
loop_
_entity_poly.entity_id
_entity_poly.type
_entity_poly.pdbx_seq_one_letter_code
_entity_poly.pdbx_strand_id
1 'polypeptide(L)'
;MESLKRIPRLNVFFSLLVCVEVVVLSIAISISVVGQAWKEDGWDNYKAKDYTQTSQFITDVSRMTGSLAEFIKLKENFETDGVYDAEKIIDIYDYANNGLVSGEVVNGLAYRLGDLHTWVEIDASYVKWLNDVQQEDGTLNTEGAGEFIERVAPIGFDGIDEMAESDKNIRHMDGDQWRVYLAGVLKRIDRDITRYATLKNTFESGECNLKYQVTNLNTGSVYKNTENIEEDLEHGKYYIYFKTGSYELDTNFKFSDKQRNVLIREMGHDLMGNCVYTVRISVDTSFSANDRLREGKEIFDKWGPWVRASFWNMLVSGLIILLSFCILCALTGRIPGEDRVVFYPIDSMKTEVLLLLFLITGGAGAAGLGMVWIADLSPEITIGITAAAAFFVSALLITELLSFVRRGKGRILWENSACKYLIGTLGRLQKKRKIRNRVLLTFLIYLLVNIVLLLFGTPGIILCVPWNIYACYHMLREAAEQQKVLAGVQKIAEGESDYQLPVKEIRGVNREIAEAVNDIGSGLQEAVSQSIKNERLKTELITNVSHDIKTPLTSIVNYVGLLKREKIEDPKVKNYYRYSGHQIPETKTADGRSGGSIQNQFGQCGTGVHKAGL
;
A
#
# COMPACT_ATOMS: atom_id res chain seq x y z
N MET A 1 -11.08 -44.79 33.63
CA MET A 1 -12.16 -43.79 33.53
C MET A 1 -11.74 -42.46 32.91
N GLU A 2 -10.45 -42.07 32.91
CA GLU A 2 -9.96 -40.82 32.27
C GLU A 2 -9.87 -40.87 30.72
N SER A 3 -9.66 -42.04 30.12
CA SER A 3 -9.64 -42.20 28.66
C SER A 3 -11.00 -41.90 28.00
N LEU A 4 -12.10 -42.20 28.72
CA LEU A 4 -13.48 -41.96 28.25
C LEU A 4 -13.89 -40.48 28.26
N LYS A 5 -13.25 -39.62 29.07
CA LYS A 5 -13.52 -38.16 29.09
C LYS A 5 -12.79 -37.39 27.97
N ARG A 6 -11.74 -37.96 27.35
CA ARG A 6 -10.99 -37.33 26.24
C ARG A 6 -11.69 -37.45 24.88
N ILE A 7 -12.39 -38.56 24.65
CA ILE A 7 -13.04 -38.91 23.37
C ILE A 7 -14.11 -37.88 22.92
N PRO A 8 -15.05 -37.41 23.77
CA PRO A 8 -16.11 -36.51 23.30
C PRO A 8 -15.60 -35.11 22.90
N ARG A 9 -14.59 -34.54 23.57
CA ARG A 9 -14.03 -33.23 23.18
C ARG A 9 -13.18 -33.28 21.92
N LEU A 10 -12.47 -34.39 21.70
CA LEU A 10 -11.70 -34.61 20.47
C LEU A 10 -12.64 -34.75 19.27
N ASN A 11 -13.73 -35.50 19.41
CA ASN A 11 -14.76 -35.62 18.39
C ASN A 11 -15.42 -34.27 18.11
N VAL A 12 -15.78 -33.50 19.14
CA VAL A 12 -16.34 -32.14 18.97
C VAL A 12 -15.36 -31.21 18.24
N PHE A 13 -14.07 -31.28 18.56
CA PHE A 13 -13.05 -30.46 17.90
C PHE A 13 -12.91 -30.81 16.41
N PHE A 14 -12.81 -32.10 16.06
CA PHE A 14 -12.73 -32.53 14.67
C PHE A 14 -14.03 -32.25 13.91
N SER A 15 -15.20 -32.51 14.50
CA SER A 15 -16.48 -32.18 13.90
C SER A 15 -16.59 -30.69 13.60
N LEU A 16 -16.16 -29.84 14.53
CA LEU A 16 -16.22 -28.39 14.34
C LEU A 16 -15.22 -27.89 13.28
N LEU A 17 -14.06 -28.55 13.15
CA LEU A 17 -13.10 -28.29 12.07
C LEU A 17 -13.69 -28.66 10.70
N VAL A 18 -14.34 -29.83 10.60
CA VAL A 18 -15.07 -30.24 9.38
C VAL A 18 -16.20 -29.26 9.06
N CYS A 19 -16.96 -28.80 10.06
CA CYS A 19 -17.99 -27.78 9.86
C CYS A 19 -17.41 -26.48 9.31
N VAL A 20 -16.26 -26.02 9.82
CA VAL A 20 -15.60 -24.80 9.31
C VAL A 20 -15.21 -24.97 7.85
N GLU A 21 -14.61 -26.11 7.48
CA GLU A 21 -14.23 -26.39 6.08
C GLU A 21 -15.43 -26.42 5.13
N VAL A 22 -16.54 -27.05 5.53
CA VAL A 22 -17.79 -27.04 4.75
C VAL A 22 -18.31 -25.62 4.56
N VAL A 23 -18.22 -24.79 5.60
CA VAL A 23 -18.65 -23.39 5.53
C VAL A 23 -17.72 -22.58 4.62
N VAL A 24 -16.40 -22.79 4.67
CA VAL A 24 -15.44 -22.16 3.76
C VAL A 24 -15.73 -22.52 2.31
N LEU A 25 -15.99 -23.80 2.02
CA LEU A 25 -16.40 -24.26 0.69
C LEU A 25 -17.66 -23.52 0.20
N SER A 26 -18.68 -23.37 1.08
CA SER A 26 -19.90 -22.65 0.72
C SER A 26 -19.64 -21.17 0.38
N ILE A 27 -18.71 -20.52 1.10
CA ILE A 27 -18.32 -19.12 0.84
C ILE A 27 -17.57 -19.04 -0.47
N ALA A 28 -16.63 -19.96 -0.73
CA ALA A 28 -15.86 -20.00 -1.97
C ALA A 28 -16.78 -20.12 -3.19
N ILE A 29 -17.77 -21.02 -3.14
CA ILE A 29 -18.79 -21.16 -4.19
C ILE A 29 -19.59 -19.86 -4.36
N SER A 30 -20.01 -19.23 -3.26
CA SER A 30 -20.77 -17.98 -3.29
C SER A 30 -19.99 -16.83 -3.93
N ILE A 31 -18.69 -16.70 -3.60
CA ILE A 31 -17.78 -15.71 -4.20
C ILE A 31 -17.64 -15.97 -5.69
N SER A 32 -17.44 -17.24 -6.10
CA SER A 32 -17.32 -17.59 -7.52
C SER A 32 -18.59 -17.29 -8.30
N VAL A 33 -19.77 -17.63 -7.76
CA VAL A 33 -21.07 -17.31 -8.39
C VAL A 33 -21.22 -15.80 -8.56
N VAL A 34 -20.96 -15.02 -7.52
CA VAL A 34 -21.05 -13.56 -7.57
C VAL A 34 -20.07 -12.97 -8.58
N GLY A 35 -18.82 -13.45 -8.62
CA GLY A 35 -17.84 -12.91 -9.56
C GLY A 35 -18.08 -13.35 -11.01
N GLN A 36 -18.70 -14.51 -11.27
CA GLN A 36 -19.14 -14.88 -12.62
C GLN A 36 -20.30 -14.00 -13.09
N ALA A 37 -21.30 -13.79 -12.23
CA ALA A 37 -22.38 -12.84 -12.50
C ALA A 37 -21.85 -11.40 -12.75
N TRP A 38 -20.80 -11.00 -12.02
CA TRP A 38 -20.11 -9.72 -12.22
C TRP A 38 -19.41 -9.64 -13.58
N LYS A 39 -18.80 -10.74 -14.05
CA LYS A 39 -18.12 -10.79 -15.35
C LYS A 39 -19.10 -10.72 -16.52
N GLU A 40 -20.26 -11.36 -16.41
CA GLU A 40 -21.28 -11.36 -17.48
C GLU A 40 -21.98 -9.98 -17.59
N ASP A 41 -22.50 -9.44 -16.48
CA ASP A 41 -23.40 -8.27 -16.54
C ASP A 41 -23.11 -7.20 -15.47
N GLY A 42 -22.05 -7.33 -14.67
CA GLY A 42 -21.72 -6.37 -13.62
C GLY A 42 -22.63 -6.43 -12.38
N TRP A 43 -22.14 -5.88 -11.26
CA TRP A 43 -22.75 -6.09 -9.93
C TRP A 43 -24.03 -5.29 -9.73
N ASP A 44 -24.10 -4.07 -10.28
CA ASP A 44 -25.17 -3.12 -9.98
C ASP A 44 -26.55 -3.59 -10.45
N ASN A 45 -26.59 -4.45 -11.48
CA ASN A 45 -27.84 -5.00 -12.00
C ASN A 45 -28.54 -5.91 -10.98
N TYR A 46 -27.80 -6.65 -10.15
CA TYR A 46 -28.39 -7.60 -9.20
C TYR A 46 -28.93 -6.96 -7.91
N LYS A 47 -28.77 -5.64 -7.76
CA LYS A 47 -29.47 -4.87 -6.71
C LYS A 47 -30.96 -4.71 -7.02
N ALA A 48 -31.32 -4.74 -8.30
CA ALA A 48 -32.70 -4.63 -8.73
C ALA A 48 -33.49 -5.91 -8.44
N LYS A 49 -34.81 -5.77 -8.20
CA LYS A 49 -35.71 -6.92 -8.04
C LYS A 49 -36.17 -7.50 -9.37
N ASP A 50 -36.20 -6.66 -10.41
CA ASP A 50 -36.71 -6.97 -11.74
C ASP A 50 -35.71 -6.46 -12.78
N TYR A 51 -35.54 -7.19 -13.88
CA TYR A 51 -34.67 -6.84 -15.00
C TYR A 51 -35.03 -5.45 -15.55
N THR A 52 -36.32 -5.10 -15.60
CA THR A 52 -36.78 -3.79 -16.09
C THR A 52 -36.32 -2.59 -15.25
N GLN A 53 -35.73 -2.83 -14.07
CA GLN A 53 -35.18 -1.81 -13.17
C GLN A 53 -33.65 -1.76 -13.22
N THR A 54 -33.01 -2.59 -14.03
CA THR A 54 -31.55 -2.67 -14.14
C THR A 54 -31.00 -1.57 -15.04
N SER A 55 -29.72 -1.20 -14.84
CA SER A 55 -29.04 -0.29 -15.76
C SER A 55 -28.78 -0.95 -17.11
N GLN A 56 -28.67 -2.28 -17.13
CA GLN A 56 -28.49 -3.07 -18.34
C GLN A 56 -29.71 -2.96 -19.27
N PHE A 57 -30.92 -3.15 -18.73
CA PHE A 57 -32.17 -2.97 -19.50
C PHE A 57 -32.24 -1.59 -20.16
N ILE A 58 -31.95 -0.53 -19.42
CA ILE A 58 -31.93 0.85 -19.96
C ILE A 58 -30.91 0.98 -21.11
N THR A 59 -29.74 0.37 -20.95
CA THR A 59 -28.67 0.39 -21.95
C THR A 59 -29.05 -0.41 -23.20
N ASP A 60 -29.68 -1.56 -23.03
CA ASP A 60 -30.14 -2.42 -24.13
C ASP A 60 -31.26 -1.74 -24.93
N VAL A 61 -32.24 -1.12 -24.26
CA VAL A 61 -33.28 -0.31 -24.92
C VAL A 61 -32.65 0.85 -25.70
N SER A 62 -31.69 1.57 -25.12
CA SER A 62 -31.00 2.67 -25.82
C SER A 62 -30.28 2.17 -27.08
N ARG A 63 -29.55 1.05 -26.99
CA ARG A 63 -28.84 0.47 -28.14
C ARG A 63 -29.79 -0.02 -29.23
N MET A 64 -30.90 -0.64 -28.85
CA MET A 64 -31.92 -1.05 -29.81
C MET A 64 -32.58 0.16 -30.47
N THR A 65 -32.79 1.25 -29.73
CA THR A 65 -33.33 2.50 -30.27
C THR A 65 -32.35 3.15 -31.27
N GLY A 66 -31.05 3.17 -30.99
CA GLY A 66 -30.03 3.60 -31.95
C GLY A 66 -29.98 2.69 -33.19
N SER A 67 -30.07 1.37 -32.99
CA SER A 67 -30.13 0.42 -34.11
C SER A 67 -31.40 0.58 -34.96
N LEU A 68 -32.52 1.00 -34.36
CA LEU A 68 -33.73 1.35 -35.08
C LEU A 68 -33.52 2.61 -35.93
N ALA A 69 -32.89 3.65 -35.38
CA ALA A 69 -32.56 4.86 -36.12
C ALA A 69 -31.67 4.54 -37.34
N GLU A 70 -30.62 3.74 -37.15
CA GLU A 70 -29.77 3.21 -38.22
C GLU A 70 -30.58 2.42 -39.26
N PHE A 71 -31.49 1.55 -38.81
CA PHE A 71 -32.35 0.76 -39.69
C PHE A 71 -33.24 1.63 -40.58
N ILE A 72 -33.90 2.64 -40.02
CA ILE A 72 -34.75 3.56 -40.78
C ILE A 72 -33.93 4.32 -41.83
N LYS A 73 -32.74 4.79 -41.48
CA LYS A 73 -31.82 5.45 -42.44
C LYS A 73 -31.44 4.52 -43.59
N LEU A 74 -31.04 3.28 -43.30
CA LEU A 74 -30.68 2.30 -44.32
C LEU A 74 -31.87 1.92 -45.19
N LYS A 75 -33.06 1.82 -44.60
CA LYS A 75 -34.30 1.58 -45.32
C LYS A 75 -34.62 2.73 -46.29
N GLU A 76 -34.50 3.97 -45.86
CA GLU A 76 -34.62 5.14 -46.73
C GLU A 76 -33.55 5.19 -47.83
N ASN A 77 -32.34 4.72 -47.55
CA ASN A 77 -31.27 4.66 -48.54
C ASN A 77 -31.48 3.57 -49.59
N PHE A 78 -31.96 2.39 -49.21
CA PHE A 78 -31.95 1.21 -50.09
C PHE A 78 -33.32 0.82 -50.66
N GLU A 79 -34.41 1.36 -50.12
CA GLU A 79 -35.75 1.07 -50.60
C GLU A 79 -36.40 2.25 -51.32
N THR A 80 -37.31 1.90 -52.23
CA THR A 80 -38.31 2.79 -52.84
C THR A 80 -39.65 2.07 -52.72
N ASP A 81 -40.69 2.77 -52.24
CA ASP A 81 -42.02 2.20 -51.97
C ASP A 81 -42.02 0.91 -51.12
N GLY A 82 -41.04 0.78 -50.21
CA GLY A 82 -40.92 -0.35 -49.27
C GLY A 82 -40.26 -1.61 -49.84
N VAL A 83 -39.69 -1.52 -51.05
CA VAL A 83 -38.98 -2.63 -51.71
C VAL A 83 -37.56 -2.18 -52.03
N TYR A 84 -36.60 -3.10 -51.92
CA TYR A 84 -35.21 -2.84 -52.30
C TYR A 84 -35.15 -2.35 -53.75
N ASP A 85 -34.55 -1.19 -53.96
CA ASP A 85 -34.48 -0.52 -55.26
C ASP A 85 -33.06 -0.55 -55.81
N ALA A 86 -32.78 -1.53 -56.66
CA ALA A 86 -31.49 -1.67 -57.33
C ALA A 86 -31.17 -0.51 -58.29
N GLU A 87 -32.20 0.20 -58.78
CA GLU A 87 -32.04 1.27 -59.77
C GLU A 87 -31.69 2.61 -59.14
N LYS A 88 -31.75 2.69 -57.81
CA LYS A 88 -31.52 3.91 -57.05
C LYS A 88 -30.12 4.47 -57.28
N ILE A 89 -30.07 5.77 -57.54
CA ILE A 89 -28.83 6.48 -57.89
C ILE A 89 -28.07 6.85 -56.61
N ILE A 90 -26.82 6.42 -56.54
CA ILE A 90 -25.88 6.75 -55.48
C ILE A 90 -24.83 7.70 -56.02
N ASP A 91 -24.88 8.96 -55.58
CA ASP A 91 -23.79 9.90 -55.75
C ASP A 91 -22.65 9.54 -54.78
N ILE A 92 -21.46 9.26 -55.33
CA ILE A 92 -20.34 8.71 -54.58
C ILE A 92 -19.82 9.69 -53.53
N TYR A 93 -19.77 10.98 -53.85
CA TYR A 93 -19.28 11.99 -52.91
C TYR A 93 -20.25 12.21 -51.75
N ASP A 94 -21.55 12.33 -52.04
CA ASP A 94 -22.56 12.55 -51.01
C ASP A 94 -22.71 11.32 -50.10
N TYR A 95 -22.68 10.11 -50.68
CA TYR A 95 -22.78 8.89 -49.89
C TYR A 95 -21.54 8.65 -49.02
N ALA A 96 -20.33 8.94 -49.54
CA ALA A 96 -19.11 8.83 -48.76
C ALA A 96 -19.12 9.74 -47.51
N ASN A 97 -19.55 10.99 -47.67
CA ASN A 97 -19.46 12.00 -46.63
C ASN A 97 -20.68 12.01 -45.68
N ASN A 98 -21.89 11.81 -46.21
CA ASN A 98 -23.13 11.95 -45.45
C ASN A 98 -23.80 10.59 -45.15
N GLY A 99 -23.47 9.56 -45.93
CA GLY A 99 -24.14 8.25 -45.85
C GLY A 99 -25.64 8.32 -46.16
N LEU A 100 -26.07 9.30 -46.94
CA LEU A 100 -27.45 9.50 -47.38
C LEU A 100 -27.51 9.40 -48.90
N VAL A 101 -28.56 8.77 -49.42
CA VAL A 101 -28.79 8.64 -50.85
C VAL A 101 -29.74 9.74 -51.29
N SER A 102 -29.25 10.71 -52.08
CA SER A 102 -30.06 11.81 -52.64
C SER A 102 -31.00 11.34 -53.75
N GLY A 103 -30.64 10.26 -54.47
CA GLY A 103 -31.33 9.80 -55.66
C GLY A 103 -31.06 10.66 -56.90
N GLU A 104 -30.20 11.67 -56.80
CA GLU A 104 -29.82 12.58 -57.87
C GLU A 104 -28.30 12.60 -58.06
N VAL A 105 -27.84 12.83 -59.28
CA VAL A 105 -26.41 13.00 -59.58
C VAL A 105 -26.04 14.45 -59.32
N VAL A 106 -25.35 14.72 -58.21
CA VAL A 106 -25.05 16.10 -57.76
C VAL A 106 -23.58 16.45 -58.00
N ASN A 107 -22.65 15.56 -57.67
CA ASN A 107 -21.21 15.82 -57.67
C ASN A 107 -20.47 15.23 -58.88
N GLY A 108 -21.19 14.56 -59.78
CA GLY A 108 -20.67 14.01 -61.03
C GLY A 108 -20.61 12.48 -61.05
N LEU A 109 -19.83 11.88 -60.15
CA LEU A 109 -19.67 10.43 -60.09
C LEU A 109 -20.85 9.75 -59.37
N ALA A 110 -21.62 8.96 -60.13
CA ALA A 110 -22.74 8.21 -59.58
C ALA A 110 -22.88 6.82 -60.22
N TYR A 111 -23.44 5.90 -59.45
CA TYR A 111 -23.71 4.51 -59.84
C TYR A 111 -25.09 4.07 -59.38
N ARG A 112 -25.62 2.99 -59.95
CA ARG A 112 -26.83 2.36 -59.42
C ARG A 112 -26.47 1.52 -58.19
N LEU A 113 -27.36 1.49 -57.20
CA LEU A 113 -27.17 0.70 -55.99
C LEU A 113 -26.95 -0.79 -56.31
N GLY A 114 -27.70 -1.35 -57.27
CA GLY A 114 -27.55 -2.74 -57.71
C GLY A 114 -26.18 -3.05 -58.30
N ASP A 115 -25.61 -2.11 -59.04
CA ASP A 115 -24.28 -2.25 -59.65
C ASP A 115 -23.19 -2.27 -58.59
N LEU A 116 -23.24 -1.33 -57.63
CA LEU A 116 -22.30 -1.28 -56.53
C LEU A 116 -22.41 -2.51 -55.61
N HIS A 117 -23.63 -2.98 -55.35
CA HIS A 117 -23.86 -4.20 -54.59
C HIS A 117 -23.25 -5.42 -55.31
N THR A 118 -23.52 -5.57 -56.60
CA THR A 118 -22.95 -6.67 -57.41
C THR A 118 -21.43 -6.60 -57.44
N TRP A 119 -20.85 -5.41 -57.57
CA TRP A 119 -19.40 -5.21 -57.54
C TRP A 119 -18.80 -5.74 -56.24
N VAL A 120 -19.36 -5.37 -55.10
CA VAL A 120 -18.90 -5.84 -53.78
C VAL A 120 -18.96 -7.36 -53.67
N GLU A 121 -19.98 -8.01 -54.22
CA GLU A 121 -20.12 -9.48 -54.18
C GLU A 121 -19.07 -10.21 -55.03
N ILE A 122 -18.70 -9.66 -56.19
CA ILE A 122 -17.82 -10.34 -57.16
C ILE A 122 -16.35 -9.99 -57.01
N ASP A 123 -16.00 -8.84 -56.41
CA ASP A 123 -14.62 -8.38 -56.33
C ASP A 123 -14.33 -7.55 -55.07
N ALA A 124 -13.52 -8.12 -54.17
CA ALA A 124 -13.05 -7.46 -52.95
C ALA A 124 -11.66 -6.79 -53.10
N SER A 125 -11.11 -6.69 -54.31
CA SER A 125 -9.77 -6.13 -54.55
C SER A 125 -9.65 -4.65 -54.14
N TYR A 126 -10.75 -3.90 -54.18
CA TYR A 126 -10.82 -2.52 -53.72
C TYR A 126 -10.45 -2.37 -52.23
N VAL A 127 -10.69 -3.39 -51.39
CA VAL A 127 -10.35 -3.35 -49.95
C VAL A 127 -8.84 -3.35 -49.78
N LYS A 128 -8.15 -4.24 -50.50
CA LYS A 128 -6.69 -4.32 -50.46
C LYS A 128 -6.08 -3.04 -51.02
N TRP A 129 -6.58 -2.59 -52.17
CA TRP A 129 -6.12 -1.36 -52.79
C TRP A 129 -6.29 -0.15 -51.86
N LEU A 130 -7.45 0.00 -51.22
CA LEU A 130 -7.71 1.10 -50.30
C LEU A 130 -6.76 1.08 -49.08
N ASN A 131 -6.43 -0.11 -48.56
CA ASN A 131 -5.45 -0.26 -47.48
C ASN A 131 -4.02 0.06 -47.94
N ASP A 132 -3.67 -0.25 -49.19
CA ASP A 132 -2.36 0.07 -49.77
C ASP A 132 -2.22 1.58 -50.05
N VAL A 133 -3.31 2.27 -50.38
CA VAL A 133 -3.34 3.73 -50.62
C VAL A 133 -3.33 4.54 -49.32
N GLN A 134 -3.87 3.99 -48.24
CA GLN A 134 -3.98 4.69 -46.95
C GLN A 134 -2.72 4.48 -46.09
N GLN A 135 -1.93 5.54 -45.88
CA GLN A 135 -0.73 5.48 -45.05
C GLN A 135 -1.03 5.52 -43.55
N GLU A 136 -0.07 5.09 -42.71
CA GLU A 136 -0.19 5.09 -41.24
C GLU A 136 -0.41 6.49 -40.65
N ASP A 137 0.04 7.54 -41.32
CA ASP A 137 -0.15 8.94 -40.91
C ASP A 137 -1.51 9.53 -41.36
N GLY A 138 -2.34 8.74 -42.04
CA GLY A 138 -3.65 9.13 -42.55
C GLY A 138 -3.61 9.86 -43.89
N THR A 139 -2.44 10.02 -44.51
CA THR A 139 -2.33 10.55 -45.88
C THR A 139 -2.69 9.50 -46.91
N LEU A 140 -3.19 9.96 -48.07
CA LEU A 140 -3.52 9.11 -49.21
C LEU A 140 -2.37 9.18 -50.21
N ASN A 141 -1.82 8.02 -50.59
CA ASN A 141 -0.79 7.93 -51.61
C ASN A 141 -1.10 6.80 -52.59
N THR A 142 -1.38 7.15 -53.84
CA THR A 142 -1.59 6.18 -54.92
C THR A 142 -0.28 5.74 -55.56
N GLU A 143 0.85 6.43 -55.32
CA GLU A 143 2.15 6.04 -55.86
C GLU A 143 2.66 4.75 -55.21
N GLY A 144 2.68 3.66 -55.99
CA GLY A 144 3.10 2.33 -55.54
C GLY A 144 1.96 1.43 -55.07
N ALA A 145 0.74 1.97 -54.95
CA ALA A 145 -0.46 1.14 -54.85
C ALA A 145 -0.68 0.42 -56.18
N GLY A 146 -1.21 -0.81 -56.14
CA GLY A 146 -1.56 -1.54 -57.37
C GLY A 146 -2.63 -0.81 -58.21
N GLU A 147 -3.00 -1.38 -59.35
CA GLU A 147 -4.06 -0.83 -60.18
C GLU A 147 -5.44 -1.01 -59.52
N PHE A 148 -6.25 0.05 -59.48
CA PHE A 148 -7.66 -0.04 -59.09
C PHE A 148 -8.45 -0.64 -60.25
N ILE A 149 -9.12 -1.76 -60.01
CA ILE A 149 -9.87 -2.47 -61.05
C ILE A 149 -11.31 -1.95 -61.09
N GLU A 150 -11.63 -1.14 -62.10
CA GLU A 150 -13.00 -0.68 -62.38
C GLU A 150 -13.84 -1.81 -63.00
N ARG A 151 -14.90 -2.24 -62.31
CA ARG A 151 -15.77 -3.35 -62.76
C ARG A 151 -17.03 -2.89 -63.47
N VAL A 152 -17.53 -1.72 -63.09
CA VAL A 152 -18.74 -1.12 -63.63
C VAL A 152 -18.42 0.32 -63.99
N ALA A 153 -18.91 0.78 -65.15
CA ALA A 153 -18.74 2.16 -65.58
C ALA A 153 -19.76 3.09 -64.87
N PRO A 154 -19.40 4.35 -64.59
CA PRO A 154 -20.30 5.30 -63.95
C PRO A 154 -21.47 5.71 -64.86
N ILE A 155 -22.56 6.17 -64.25
CA ILE A 155 -23.77 6.54 -65.00
C ILE A 155 -23.46 7.69 -65.96
N GLY A 156 -23.56 7.42 -67.26
CA GLY A 156 -23.44 8.41 -68.33
C GLY A 156 -22.01 8.66 -68.81
N PHE A 157 -21.06 7.78 -68.48
CA PHE A 157 -19.66 7.83 -68.91
C PHE A 157 -19.12 6.41 -69.14
N ASP A 158 -18.06 6.26 -69.94
CA ASP A 158 -17.41 4.98 -70.22
C ASP A 158 -16.40 4.58 -69.13
N GLY A 159 -15.97 5.51 -68.27
CA GLY A 159 -15.09 5.24 -67.13
C GLY A 159 -14.87 6.43 -66.18
N ILE A 160 -14.20 6.19 -65.05
CA ILE A 160 -13.94 7.21 -64.02
C ILE A 160 -13.11 8.39 -64.56
N ASP A 161 -12.11 8.14 -65.41
CA ASP A 161 -11.24 9.21 -65.93
C ASP A 161 -12.00 10.15 -66.88
N GLU A 162 -12.92 9.63 -67.70
CA GLU A 162 -13.79 10.45 -68.55
C GLU A 162 -14.72 11.32 -67.69
N MET A 163 -15.30 10.75 -66.64
CA MET A 163 -16.13 11.50 -65.69
C MET A 163 -15.32 12.59 -64.99
N ALA A 164 -14.08 12.31 -64.60
CA ALA A 164 -13.20 13.26 -63.92
C ALA A 164 -12.82 14.46 -64.81
N GLU A 165 -12.67 14.26 -66.12
CA GLU A 165 -12.40 15.31 -67.10
C GLU A 165 -13.66 16.08 -67.54
N SER A 166 -14.85 15.59 -67.19
CA SER A 166 -16.12 16.18 -67.63
C SER A 166 -16.52 17.44 -66.84
N ASP A 167 -17.32 18.30 -67.47
CA ASP A 167 -17.94 19.47 -66.83
C ASP A 167 -18.90 19.09 -65.67
N LYS A 168 -19.27 17.81 -65.54
CA LYS A 168 -20.10 17.33 -64.42
C LYS A 168 -19.30 17.09 -63.14
N ASN A 169 -17.97 17.07 -63.20
CA ASN A 169 -17.10 16.99 -62.02
C ASN A 169 -17.02 18.36 -61.31
N ILE A 170 -18.07 18.70 -60.57
CA ILE A 170 -18.17 19.98 -59.83
C ILE A 170 -17.11 20.08 -58.73
N ARG A 171 -16.56 18.94 -58.28
CA ARG A 171 -15.52 18.89 -57.24
C ARG A 171 -14.10 19.09 -57.77
N HIS A 172 -13.91 19.08 -59.10
CA HIS A 172 -12.62 19.19 -59.76
C HIS A 172 -11.58 18.19 -59.22
N MET A 173 -12.03 17.00 -58.82
CA MET A 173 -11.16 15.93 -58.32
C MET A 173 -10.58 15.13 -59.49
N ASP A 174 -9.34 14.70 -59.39
CA ASP A 174 -8.75 13.79 -60.37
C ASP A 174 -9.32 12.37 -60.27
N GLY A 175 -9.03 11.52 -61.26
CA GLY A 175 -9.53 10.15 -61.31
C GLY A 175 -9.09 9.31 -60.11
N ASP A 176 -7.89 9.52 -59.59
CA ASP A 176 -7.34 8.80 -58.43
C ASP A 176 -8.08 9.16 -57.14
N GLN A 177 -8.37 10.44 -56.91
CA GLN A 177 -9.21 10.91 -55.82
C GLN A 177 -10.60 10.28 -55.89
N TRP A 178 -11.21 10.25 -57.08
CA TRP A 178 -12.50 9.60 -57.28
C TRP A 178 -12.47 8.10 -57.00
N ARG A 179 -11.39 7.39 -57.38
CA ARG A 179 -11.19 5.98 -57.04
C ARG A 179 -11.10 5.75 -55.53
N VAL A 180 -10.45 6.65 -54.78
CA VAL A 180 -10.43 6.58 -53.30
C VAL A 180 -11.84 6.71 -52.71
N TYR A 181 -12.61 7.70 -53.16
CA TYR A 181 -13.99 7.86 -52.71
C TYR A 181 -14.85 6.64 -53.08
N LEU A 182 -14.73 6.13 -54.31
CA LEU A 182 -15.45 4.95 -54.76
C LEU A 182 -15.08 3.71 -53.94
N ALA A 183 -13.80 3.44 -53.71
CA ALA A 183 -13.34 2.34 -52.88
C ALA A 183 -13.86 2.44 -51.44
N GLY A 184 -13.90 3.66 -50.89
CA GLY A 184 -14.51 3.95 -49.59
C GLY A 184 -16.03 3.68 -49.59
N VAL A 185 -16.73 4.06 -50.66
CA VAL A 185 -18.16 3.79 -50.83
C VAL A 185 -18.44 2.30 -51.00
N LEU A 186 -17.67 1.56 -51.80
CA LEU A 186 -17.81 0.10 -51.95
C LEU A 186 -17.66 -0.60 -50.58
N LYS A 187 -16.63 -0.23 -49.80
CA LYS A 187 -16.44 -0.73 -48.43
C LYS A 187 -17.61 -0.37 -47.50
N ARG A 188 -18.18 0.83 -47.65
CA ARG A 188 -19.34 1.27 -46.89
C ARG A 188 -20.60 0.53 -47.30
N ILE A 189 -20.85 0.33 -48.59
CA ILE A 189 -22.01 -0.39 -49.13
C ILE A 189 -22.00 -1.84 -48.67
N ASP A 190 -20.85 -2.52 -48.74
CA ASP A 190 -20.68 -3.88 -48.21
C ASP A 190 -21.17 -4.01 -46.77
N ARG A 191 -20.68 -3.10 -45.91
CA ARG A 191 -21.09 -3.01 -44.51
C ARG A 191 -22.56 -2.67 -44.36
N ASP A 192 -23.03 -1.62 -45.04
CA ASP A 192 -24.36 -1.05 -44.85
C ASP A 192 -25.45 -2.01 -45.36
N ILE A 193 -25.23 -2.76 -46.45
CA ILE A 193 -26.15 -3.79 -46.96
C ILE A 193 -26.23 -4.97 -46.00
N THR A 194 -25.08 -5.48 -45.53
CA THR A 194 -25.03 -6.56 -44.53
C THR A 194 -25.75 -6.14 -43.25
N ARG A 195 -25.53 -4.90 -42.81
CA ARG A 195 -26.17 -4.31 -41.65
C ARG A 195 -27.68 -4.17 -41.84
N TYR A 196 -28.12 -3.66 -42.99
CA TYR A 196 -29.52 -3.53 -43.35
C TYR A 196 -30.24 -4.89 -43.32
N ALA A 197 -29.67 -5.94 -43.93
CA ALA A 197 -30.26 -7.29 -43.91
C ALA A 197 -30.43 -7.82 -42.48
N THR A 198 -29.42 -7.60 -41.62
CA THR A 198 -29.47 -8.00 -40.21
C THR A 198 -30.56 -7.24 -39.43
N LEU A 199 -30.63 -5.92 -39.60
CA LEU A 199 -31.60 -5.07 -38.90
C LEU A 199 -33.03 -5.30 -39.41
N LYS A 200 -33.20 -5.54 -40.71
CA LYS A 200 -34.49 -5.91 -41.32
C LYS A 200 -35.06 -7.16 -40.67
N ASN A 201 -34.25 -8.21 -40.53
CA ASN A 201 -34.66 -9.42 -39.82
C ASN A 201 -34.97 -9.16 -38.34
N THR A 202 -34.34 -8.17 -37.71
CA THR A 202 -34.57 -7.85 -36.29
C THR A 202 -35.87 -7.08 -36.07
N PHE A 203 -36.18 -6.11 -36.94
CA PHE A 203 -37.29 -5.18 -36.72
C PHE A 203 -38.57 -5.53 -37.49
N GLU A 204 -38.47 -6.19 -38.64
CA GLU A 204 -39.61 -6.50 -39.52
C GLU A 204 -40.13 -7.93 -39.43
N SER A 205 -39.37 -8.87 -38.85
CA SER A 205 -39.82 -10.26 -38.67
C SER A 205 -41.01 -10.42 -37.71
N GLY A 206 -41.43 -9.33 -37.06
CA GLY A 206 -42.52 -9.32 -36.07
C GLY A 206 -42.12 -9.80 -34.68
N GLU A 207 -40.98 -10.49 -34.57
CA GLU A 207 -40.40 -10.99 -33.32
C GLU A 207 -39.43 -9.96 -32.72
N CYS A 208 -39.93 -8.78 -32.37
CA CYS A 208 -39.17 -7.76 -31.66
C CYS A 208 -39.96 -7.29 -30.43
N ASN A 209 -39.31 -7.24 -29.25
CA ASN A 209 -39.89 -6.69 -28.03
C ASN A 209 -39.96 -5.15 -28.05
N LEU A 210 -39.33 -4.51 -29.06
CA LEU A 210 -39.40 -3.07 -29.27
C LEU A 210 -40.47 -2.76 -30.34
N LYS A 211 -41.63 -2.26 -29.92
CA LYS A 211 -42.70 -1.80 -30.81
C LYS A 211 -42.47 -0.35 -31.17
N TYR A 212 -42.56 0.00 -32.45
CA TYR A 212 -42.24 1.35 -32.90
C TYR A 212 -43.15 1.86 -34.02
N GLN A 213 -43.26 3.18 -34.07
CA GLN A 213 -43.75 3.95 -35.20
C GLN A 213 -42.83 5.16 -35.40
N VAL A 214 -42.16 5.22 -36.55
CA VAL A 214 -41.33 6.34 -36.98
C VAL A 214 -41.99 7.01 -38.17
N THR A 215 -42.22 8.31 -38.08
CA THR A 215 -42.83 9.09 -39.16
C THR A 215 -41.86 10.17 -39.62
N ASN A 216 -41.55 10.16 -40.91
CA ASN A 216 -40.82 11.23 -41.57
C ASN A 216 -41.81 12.37 -41.88
N LEU A 217 -41.64 13.53 -41.25
CA LEU A 217 -42.53 14.68 -41.41
C LEU A 217 -42.33 15.42 -42.73
N ASN A 218 -41.18 15.22 -43.40
CA ASN A 218 -40.89 15.85 -44.68
C ASN A 218 -41.54 15.08 -45.84
N THR A 219 -41.43 13.76 -45.85
CA THR A 219 -41.96 12.90 -46.91
C THR A 219 -43.35 12.34 -46.61
N GLY A 220 -43.76 12.31 -45.34
CA GLY A 220 -44.98 11.65 -44.89
C GLY A 220 -44.85 10.13 -44.72
N SER A 221 -43.69 9.54 -44.99
CA SER A 221 -43.45 8.11 -44.86
C SER A 221 -43.58 7.63 -43.41
N VAL A 222 -44.27 6.51 -43.20
CA VAL A 222 -44.47 5.90 -41.87
C VAL A 222 -43.86 4.51 -41.84
N TYR A 223 -42.93 4.29 -40.92
CA TYR A 223 -42.27 3.01 -40.68
C TYR A 223 -42.77 2.45 -39.34
N LYS A 224 -43.36 1.26 -39.34
CA LYS A 224 -43.92 0.64 -38.13
C LYS A 224 -43.81 -0.88 -38.16
N ASN A 225 -43.73 -1.49 -36.98
CA ASN A 225 -43.81 -2.95 -36.80
C ASN A 225 -45.03 -3.40 -35.96
N THR A 226 -45.92 -2.46 -35.64
CA THR A 226 -47.19 -2.69 -34.95
C THR A 226 -48.34 -2.04 -35.72
N GLU A 227 -49.54 -2.60 -35.62
CA GLU A 227 -50.73 -2.01 -36.22
C GLU A 227 -51.17 -0.75 -35.50
N ASN A 228 -51.13 -0.75 -34.16
CA ASN A 228 -51.66 0.28 -33.27
C ASN A 228 -50.65 0.63 -32.17
N ILE A 229 -49.82 1.65 -32.41
CA ILE A 229 -48.80 2.08 -31.43
C ILE A 229 -49.45 2.77 -30.22
N GLU A 230 -50.61 3.41 -30.36
CA GLU A 230 -51.29 4.06 -29.25
C GLU A 230 -51.69 3.03 -28.18
N GLU A 231 -52.24 1.89 -28.60
CA GLU A 231 -52.59 0.79 -27.71
C GLU A 231 -51.36 0.17 -27.05
N ASP A 232 -50.27 -0.01 -27.80
CA ASP A 232 -49.00 -0.49 -27.26
C ASP A 232 -48.36 0.50 -26.28
N LEU A 233 -48.59 1.81 -26.44
CA LEU A 233 -48.12 2.85 -25.51
C LEU A 233 -48.98 2.92 -24.24
N GLU A 234 -50.28 2.66 -24.34
CA GLU A 234 -51.20 2.61 -23.20
C GLU A 234 -50.96 1.36 -22.33
N HIS A 235 -50.73 0.21 -22.96
CA HIS A 235 -50.45 -1.05 -22.27
C HIS A 235 -48.96 -1.25 -21.97
N GLY A 236 -48.08 -0.51 -22.65
CA GLY A 236 -46.64 -0.57 -22.50
C GLY A 236 -46.17 0.03 -21.19
N LYS A 237 -45.38 -0.73 -20.43
CA LYS A 237 -44.80 -0.23 -19.17
C LYS A 237 -43.75 0.85 -19.42
N TYR A 238 -43.09 0.87 -20.58
CA TYR A 238 -42.03 1.82 -20.91
C TYR A 238 -42.21 2.39 -22.31
N TYR A 239 -41.98 3.70 -22.44
CA TYR A 239 -42.13 4.41 -23.71
C TYR A 239 -41.01 5.42 -23.96
N ILE A 240 -40.76 5.70 -25.25
CA ILE A 240 -39.90 6.79 -25.72
C ILE A 240 -40.66 7.54 -26.83
N TYR A 241 -40.82 8.84 -26.65
CA TYR A 241 -41.25 9.78 -27.67
C TYR A 241 -40.11 10.73 -27.97
N PHE A 242 -39.68 10.81 -29.23
CA PHE A 242 -38.61 11.70 -29.64
C PHE A 242 -38.94 12.43 -30.94
N LYS A 243 -38.63 13.73 -30.98
CA LYS A 243 -38.76 14.56 -32.17
C LYS A 243 -37.40 15.15 -32.54
N THR A 244 -36.87 14.76 -33.71
CA THR A 244 -35.49 15.08 -34.11
C THR A 244 -35.25 16.58 -34.27
N GLY A 245 -36.20 17.32 -34.84
CA GLY A 245 -36.03 18.75 -35.16
C GLY A 245 -36.00 19.69 -33.93
N SER A 246 -36.68 19.33 -32.84
CA SER A 246 -36.67 20.09 -31.58
C SER A 246 -35.80 19.46 -30.50
N TYR A 247 -35.24 18.27 -30.75
CA TYR A 247 -34.56 17.42 -29.76
C TYR A 247 -35.40 17.15 -28.50
N GLU A 248 -36.72 17.21 -28.63
CA GLU A 248 -37.65 16.94 -27.53
C GLU A 248 -37.74 15.44 -27.29
N LEU A 249 -37.34 15.02 -26.09
CA LEU A 249 -37.40 13.64 -25.62
C LEU A 249 -38.36 13.57 -24.42
N ASP A 250 -39.47 12.84 -24.58
CA ASP A 250 -40.39 12.49 -23.51
C ASP A 250 -40.38 10.97 -23.28
N THR A 251 -40.19 10.56 -22.03
CA THR A 251 -40.01 9.15 -21.67
C THR A 251 -40.17 8.94 -20.17
N ASN A 252 -40.71 7.78 -19.77
CA ASN A 252 -40.76 7.35 -18.38
C ASN A 252 -39.50 6.59 -17.91
N PHE A 253 -38.50 6.43 -18.78
CA PHE A 253 -37.20 5.87 -18.42
C PHE A 253 -36.40 6.83 -17.53
N LYS A 254 -35.78 6.31 -16.48
CA LYS A 254 -34.86 7.05 -15.61
C LYS A 254 -33.43 7.02 -16.17
N PHE A 255 -33.22 7.64 -17.33
CA PHE A 255 -31.90 7.77 -17.93
C PHE A 255 -30.97 8.66 -17.08
N SER A 256 -29.71 8.26 -16.95
CA SER A 256 -28.64 9.20 -16.55
C SER A 256 -28.41 10.26 -17.64
N ASP A 257 -27.83 11.41 -17.29
CA ASP A 257 -27.52 12.47 -18.26
C ASP A 257 -26.67 11.96 -19.42
N LYS A 258 -25.70 11.08 -19.12
CA LYS A 258 -24.87 10.43 -20.15
C LYS A 258 -25.70 9.58 -21.10
N GLN A 259 -26.59 8.73 -20.58
CA GLN A 259 -27.44 7.87 -21.41
C GLN A 259 -28.44 8.68 -22.24
N ARG A 260 -29.05 9.71 -21.63
CA ARG A 260 -29.94 10.64 -22.32
C ARG A 260 -29.25 11.30 -23.50
N ASN A 261 -28.04 11.83 -23.28
CA ASN A 261 -27.27 12.48 -24.34
C ASN A 261 -26.85 11.50 -25.45
N VAL A 262 -26.49 10.26 -25.10
CA VAL A 262 -26.19 9.21 -26.07
C VAL A 262 -27.41 8.89 -26.93
N LEU A 263 -28.57 8.68 -26.30
CA LEU A 263 -29.82 8.38 -26.99
C LEU A 263 -30.24 9.50 -27.94
N ILE A 264 -30.19 10.76 -27.48
CA ILE A 264 -30.50 11.94 -28.31
C ILE A 264 -29.50 12.04 -29.47
N ARG A 265 -28.21 11.78 -29.21
CA ARG A 265 -27.18 11.82 -30.24
C ARG A 265 -27.36 10.72 -31.28
N GLU A 266 -27.64 9.48 -30.88
CA GLU A 266 -27.84 8.34 -31.79
C GLU A 266 -29.10 8.56 -32.64
N MET A 267 -30.24 8.86 -32.00
CA MET A 267 -31.47 9.17 -32.74
C MET A 267 -31.35 10.45 -33.58
N GLY A 268 -30.59 11.43 -33.13
CA GLY A 268 -30.26 12.62 -33.89
C GLY A 268 -29.40 12.23 -35.08
N HIS A 269 -28.12 11.95 -34.87
CA HIS A 269 -27.13 11.67 -35.89
C HIS A 269 -27.59 10.65 -36.95
N ASP A 270 -28.22 9.54 -36.54
CA ASP A 270 -28.57 8.47 -37.47
C ASP A 270 -29.87 8.74 -38.23
N LEU A 271 -30.78 9.60 -37.72
CA LEU A 271 -31.94 10.07 -38.49
C LEU A 271 -31.72 11.45 -39.12
N MET A 272 -30.58 12.10 -38.87
CA MET A 272 -30.32 13.45 -39.35
C MET A 272 -29.78 13.43 -40.78
N GLY A 273 -30.69 13.72 -41.70
CA GLY A 273 -30.46 14.49 -42.93
C GLY A 273 -31.23 15.82 -42.86
N ASN A 274 -31.72 16.34 -43.99
CA ASN A 274 -32.62 17.52 -44.02
C ASN A 274 -34.06 17.22 -43.52
N CYS A 275 -34.28 16.06 -42.91
CA CYS A 275 -35.60 15.54 -42.54
C CYS A 275 -35.85 15.58 -41.02
N VAL A 276 -37.10 15.87 -40.66
CA VAL A 276 -37.60 15.87 -39.29
C VAL A 276 -38.44 14.61 -39.07
N TYR A 277 -38.15 13.86 -38.02
CA TYR A 277 -38.85 12.62 -37.68
C TYR A 277 -39.54 12.73 -36.34
N THR A 278 -40.65 12.02 -36.20
CA THR A 278 -41.25 11.67 -34.91
C THR A 278 -41.09 10.18 -34.67
N VAL A 279 -40.44 9.82 -33.57
CA VAL A 279 -40.18 8.45 -33.15
C VAL A 279 -41.03 8.15 -31.93
N ARG A 280 -41.87 7.11 -32.02
CA ARG A 280 -42.66 6.55 -30.92
C ARG A 280 -42.23 5.11 -30.72
N ILE A 281 -41.85 4.78 -29.49
CA ILE A 281 -41.40 3.43 -29.12
C ILE A 281 -42.11 3.00 -27.84
N SER A 282 -42.61 1.77 -27.82
CA SER A 282 -43.08 1.05 -26.64
C SER A 282 -42.26 -0.23 -26.46
N VAL A 283 -41.99 -0.61 -25.22
CA VAL A 283 -41.25 -1.84 -24.89
C VAL A 283 -42.19 -2.89 -24.32
N ASP A 284 -42.28 -4.03 -25.00
CA ASP A 284 -42.97 -5.23 -24.52
C ASP A 284 -42.14 -5.89 -23.40
N THR A 285 -42.69 -5.86 -22.19
CA THR A 285 -42.04 -6.43 -21.00
C THR A 285 -42.32 -7.92 -20.78
N SER A 286 -43.04 -8.57 -21.71
CA SER A 286 -43.20 -10.03 -21.73
C SER A 286 -41.92 -10.74 -22.20
N PHE A 287 -41.03 -10.03 -22.90
CA PHE A 287 -39.77 -10.54 -23.47
C PHE A 287 -39.97 -11.81 -24.32
N SER A 288 -41.06 -11.86 -25.09
CA SER A 288 -41.44 -13.03 -25.91
C SER A 288 -40.54 -13.21 -27.13
N ALA A 289 -40.09 -12.11 -27.74
CA ALA A 289 -39.22 -12.12 -28.90
C ALA A 289 -37.77 -12.50 -28.57
N ASN A 290 -37.11 -13.21 -29.48
CA ASN A 290 -35.70 -13.58 -29.35
C ASN A 290 -34.77 -12.41 -29.73
N ASP A 291 -34.70 -11.42 -28.86
CA ASP A 291 -33.86 -10.24 -29.03
C ASP A 291 -32.96 -9.98 -27.81
N ARG A 292 -32.21 -8.87 -27.89
CA ARG A 292 -31.26 -8.44 -26.86
C ARG A 292 -31.92 -8.22 -25.48
N LEU A 293 -33.19 -7.84 -25.43
CA LEU A 293 -33.90 -7.65 -24.16
C LEU A 293 -34.23 -8.98 -23.50
N ARG A 294 -34.60 -9.99 -24.30
CA ARG A 294 -34.79 -11.36 -23.79
C ARG A 294 -33.48 -11.98 -23.34
N GLU A 295 -32.40 -11.82 -24.09
CA GLU A 295 -31.06 -12.29 -23.70
C GLU A 295 -30.65 -11.70 -22.33
N GLY A 296 -30.78 -10.38 -22.15
CA GLY A 296 -30.49 -9.73 -20.87
C GLY A 296 -31.41 -10.22 -19.73
N LYS A 297 -32.69 -10.51 -20.02
CA LYS A 297 -33.62 -11.10 -19.06
C LYS A 297 -33.21 -12.51 -18.65
N GLU A 298 -32.80 -13.35 -19.60
CA GLU A 298 -32.36 -14.73 -19.35
C GLU A 298 -31.09 -14.76 -18.47
N ILE A 299 -30.13 -13.86 -18.72
CA ILE A 299 -28.92 -13.69 -17.88
C ILE A 299 -29.32 -13.26 -16.46
N PHE A 300 -30.20 -12.25 -16.34
CA PHE A 300 -30.67 -11.77 -15.04
C PHE A 300 -31.40 -12.85 -14.25
N ASP A 301 -32.24 -13.66 -14.89
CA ASP A 301 -32.97 -14.75 -14.25
C ASP A 301 -32.07 -15.92 -13.87
N LYS A 302 -31.07 -16.21 -14.71
CA LYS A 302 -30.05 -17.24 -14.45
C LYS A 302 -29.25 -16.91 -13.20
N TRP A 303 -28.77 -15.68 -13.04
CA TRP A 303 -27.86 -15.31 -11.95
C TRP A 303 -28.53 -14.64 -10.74
N GLY A 304 -29.59 -13.88 -10.94
CA GLY A 304 -30.20 -13.03 -9.92
C GLY A 304 -30.57 -13.76 -8.62
N PRO A 305 -31.26 -14.91 -8.65
CA PRO A 305 -31.55 -15.69 -7.45
C PRO A 305 -30.28 -16.15 -6.72
N TRP A 306 -29.28 -16.60 -7.46
CA TRP A 306 -28.03 -17.13 -6.91
C TRP A 306 -27.14 -16.04 -6.31
N VAL A 307 -27.07 -14.86 -6.92
CA VAL A 307 -26.35 -13.70 -6.37
C VAL A 307 -26.98 -13.27 -5.04
N ARG A 308 -28.31 -13.16 -4.97
CA ARG A 308 -29.02 -12.82 -3.72
C ARG A 308 -28.83 -13.89 -2.64
N ALA A 309 -28.93 -15.17 -3.01
CA ALA A 309 -28.68 -16.28 -2.09
C ALA A 309 -27.23 -16.28 -1.58
N SER A 310 -26.26 -16.01 -2.46
CA SER A 310 -24.82 -15.97 -2.14
C SER A 310 -24.50 -14.86 -1.14
N PHE A 311 -25.12 -13.69 -1.27
CA PHE A 311 -24.96 -12.60 -0.32
C PHE A 311 -25.40 -13.00 1.10
N TRP A 312 -26.60 -13.58 1.23
CA TRP A 312 -27.10 -14.06 2.53
C TRP A 312 -26.27 -15.23 3.07
N ASN A 313 -25.86 -16.16 2.20
CA ASN A 313 -25.00 -17.27 2.59
C ASN A 313 -23.66 -16.76 3.15
N MET A 314 -23.00 -15.82 2.47
CA MET A 314 -21.73 -15.26 2.95
C MET A 314 -21.87 -14.57 4.31
N LEU A 315 -22.98 -13.86 4.55
CA LEU A 315 -23.24 -13.20 5.84
C LEU A 315 -23.39 -14.23 6.96
N VAL A 316 -24.23 -15.25 6.76
CA VAL A 316 -24.47 -16.32 7.76
C VAL A 316 -23.21 -17.15 7.99
N SER A 317 -22.54 -17.58 6.91
CA SER A 317 -21.31 -18.36 6.95
C SER A 317 -20.17 -17.60 7.64
N GLY A 318 -20.08 -16.28 7.44
CA GLY A 318 -19.13 -15.43 8.16
C GLY A 318 -19.33 -15.47 9.69
N LEU A 319 -20.58 -15.39 10.15
CA LEU A 319 -20.90 -15.50 11.59
C LEU A 319 -20.58 -16.90 12.13
N ILE A 320 -20.89 -17.96 11.37
CA ILE A 320 -20.59 -19.35 11.76
C ILE A 320 -19.08 -19.57 11.86
N ILE A 321 -18.28 -19.07 10.92
CA ILE A 321 -16.82 -19.17 10.96
C ILE A 321 -16.27 -18.43 12.17
N LEU A 322 -16.75 -17.21 12.46
CA LEU A 322 -16.28 -16.44 13.61
C LEU A 322 -16.56 -17.17 14.93
N LEU A 323 -17.80 -17.65 15.12
CA LEU A 323 -18.18 -18.42 16.31
C LEU A 323 -17.38 -19.71 16.42
N SER A 324 -17.27 -20.46 15.33
CA SER A 324 -16.50 -21.71 15.29
C SER A 324 -15.02 -21.47 15.59
N PHE A 325 -14.43 -20.42 15.02
CA PHE A 325 -13.05 -20.05 15.27
C PHE A 325 -12.82 -19.67 16.74
N CYS A 326 -13.71 -18.91 17.37
CA CYS A 326 -13.64 -18.63 18.81
C CYS A 326 -13.70 -19.92 19.65
N ILE A 327 -14.57 -20.87 19.28
CA ILE A 327 -14.68 -22.16 19.97
C ILE A 327 -13.41 -23.01 19.76
N LEU A 328 -12.87 -23.09 18.54
CA LEU A 328 -11.60 -23.78 18.27
C LEU A 328 -10.45 -23.16 19.07
N CYS A 329 -10.38 -21.83 19.11
CA CYS A 329 -9.40 -21.11 19.92
C CYS A 329 -9.54 -21.46 21.40
N ALA A 330 -10.76 -21.60 21.92
CA ALA A 330 -11.00 -21.97 23.32
C ALA A 330 -10.60 -23.43 23.61
N LEU A 331 -10.93 -24.36 22.71
CA LEU A 331 -10.71 -25.80 22.88
C LEU A 331 -9.28 -26.24 22.62
N THR A 332 -8.58 -25.60 21.67
CA THR A 332 -7.25 -26.05 21.23
C THR A 332 -6.24 -26.04 22.38
N GLY A 333 -5.46 -27.13 22.47
CA GLY A 333 -4.37 -27.29 23.44
C GLY A 333 -4.79 -27.50 24.90
N ARG A 334 -6.07 -27.64 25.25
CA ARG A 334 -6.53 -27.86 26.64
C ARG A 334 -6.77 -29.34 26.95
N ILE A 335 -6.26 -29.81 28.10
CA ILE A 335 -6.60 -31.11 28.68
C ILE A 335 -7.64 -30.90 29.80
N PRO A 336 -8.73 -31.68 29.88
CA PRO A 336 -9.67 -31.58 31.00
C PRO A 336 -8.99 -31.94 32.32
N GLY A 337 -8.98 -31.02 33.29
CA GLY A 337 -8.47 -31.25 34.64
C GLY A 337 -6.98 -30.92 34.87
N GLU A 338 -6.26 -30.47 33.85
CA GLU A 338 -4.87 -30.02 33.96
C GLU A 338 -4.70 -28.62 33.37
N ASP A 339 -3.95 -27.75 34.05
CA ASP A 339 -3.56 -26.41 33.54
C ASP A 339 -2.46 -26.46 32.46
N ARG A 340 -2.09 -27.65 32.00
CA ARG A 340 -1.02 -27.87 31.01
C ARG A 340 -1.57 -27.80 29.58
N VAL A 341 -0.79 -27.14 28.72
CA VAL A 341 -1.12 -26.99 27.29
C VAL A 341 -0.45 -28.11 26.49
N VAL A 342 -1.22 -28.77 25.61
CA VAL A 342 -0.69 -29.77 24.68
C VAL A 342 -0.15 -29.10 23.43
N PHE A 343 1.05 -29.50 23.02
CA PHE A 343 1.71 -29.06 21.79
C PHE A 343 1.76 -30.18 20.75
N TYR A 344 1.61 -29.80 19.48
CA TYR A 344 1.71 -30.68 18.31
C TYR A 344 3.03 -30.47 17.57
N PRO A 345 3.43 -31.36 16.63
CA PRO A 345 4.70 -31.24 15.91
C PRO A 345 4.94 -29.87 15.23
N ILE A 346 3.90 -29.26 14.66
CA ILE A 346 3.98 -27.90 14.07
C ILE A 346 4.33 -26.81 15.08
N ASP A 347 4.03 -27.02 16.37
CA ASP A 347 4.32 -26.08 17.45
C ASP A 347 5.83 -26.06 17.81
N SER A 348 6.61 -27.03 17.31
CA SER A 348 8.06 -27.09 17.51
C SER A 348 8.84 -26.07 16.67
N MET A 349 8.27 -25.62 15.53
CA MET A 349 8.92 -24.65 14.65
C MET A 349 9.16 -23.31 15.38
N LYS A 350 10.16 -22.53 14.98
CA LYS A 350 10.34 -21.17 15.54
C LYS A 350 9.16 -20.28 15.14
N THR A 351 8.73 -19.41 16.04
CA THR A 351 7.51 -18.59 15.85
C THR A 351 7.55 -17.77 14.55
N GLU A 352 8.71 -17.24 14.18
CA GLU A 352 8.92 -16.45 12.96
C GLU A 352 8.89 -17.30 11.70
N VAL A 353 9.35 -18.55 11.77
CA VAL A 353 9.29 -19.49 10.63
C VAL A 353 7.84 -19.89 10.37
N LEU A 354 7.06 -20.12 11.43
CA LEU A 354 5.62 -20.36 11.30
C LEU A 354 4.89 -19.13 10.74
N LEU A 355 5.28 -17.91 11.15
CA LEU A 355 4.72 -16.67 10.61
C LEU A 355 5.02 -16.51 9.12
N LEU A 356 6.26 -16.80 8.71
CA LEU A 356 6.66 -16.77 7.31
C LEU A 356 5.91 -17.83 6.50
N LEU A 357 5.71 -19.03 7.04
CA LEU A 357 4.89 -20.07 6.42
C LEU A 357 3.45 -19.58 6.22
N PHE A 358 2.84 -18.97 7.24
CA PHE A 358 1.48 -18.40 7.16
C PHE A 358 1.35 -17.33 6.06
N LEU A 359 2.32 -16.43 5.95
CA LEU A 359 2.33 -15.42 4.90
C LEU A 359 2.49 -16.04 3.51
N ILE A 360 3.32 -17.08 3.35
CA ILE A 360 3.49 -17.80 2.09
C ILE A 360 2.21 -18.54 1.71
N THR A 361 1.62 -19.31 2.64
CA THR A 361 0.38 -20.05 2.43
C THR A 361 -0.74 -19.10 1.99
N GLY A 362 -0.95 -18.00 2.73
CA GLY A 362 -1.96 -17.00 2.39
C GLY A 362 -1.69 -16.27 1.08
N GLY A 363 -0.44 -15.85 0.84
CA GLY A 363 -0.04 -15.15 -0.37
C GLY A 363 -0.13 -16.01 -1.63
N ALA A 364 0.37 -17.25 -1.57
CA ALA A 364 0.29 -18.21 -2.67
C ALA A 364 -1.17 -18.59 -2.96
N GLY A 365 -2.00 -18.76 -1.93
CA GLY A 365 -3.43 -18.99 -2.09
C GLY A 365 -4.14 -17.85 -2.81
N ALA A 366 -3.87 -16.60 -2.40
CA ALA A 366 -4.44 -15.41 -3.03
C ALA A 366 -3.97 -15.25 -4.49
N ALA A 367 -2.68 -15.43 -4.75
CA ALA A 367 -2.12 -15.36 -6.11
C ALA A 367 -2.69 -16.45 -7.02
N GLY A 368 -2.79 -17.69 -6.51
CA GLY A 368 -3.38 -18.82 -7.24
C GLY A 368 -4.84 -18.57 -7.61
N LEU A 369 -5.64 -18.09 -6.66
CA LEU A 369 -7.02 -17.68 -6.92
C LEU A 369 -7.07 -16.58 -7.98
N GLY A 370 -6.23 -15.53 -7.86
CA GLY A 370 -6.14 -14.45 -8.85
C GLY A 370 -5.86 -14.95 -10.28
N MET A 371 -4.97 -15.93 -10.44
CA MET A 371 -4.68 -16.52 -11.75
C MET A 371 -5.89 -17.25 -12.34
N VAL A 372 -6.67 -17.97 -11.53
CA VAL A 372 -7.89 -18.65 -11.99
C VAL A 372 -8.90 -17.66 -12.57
N TRP A 373 -9.05 -16.49 -11.93
CA TRP A 373 -9.96 -15.44 -12.40
C TRP A 373 -9.53 -14.81 -13.74
N ILE A 374 -8.22 -14.80 -14.03
CA ILE A 374 -7.67 -14.25 -15.28
C ILE A 374 -7.67 -15.29 -16.41
N ALA A 375 -7.69 -16.58 -16.09
CA ALA A 375 -7.50 -17.68 -17.06
C ALA A 375 -8.67 -17.94 -18.03
N ASP A 376 -9.71 -17.08 -18.04
CA ASP A 376 -10.88 -17.15 -18.92
C ASP A 376 -11.51 -18.56 -19.06
N LEU A 377 -11.55 -19.30 -17.94
CA LEU A 377 -12.10 -20.65 -17.88
C LEU A 377 -13.64 -20.64 -17.81
N SER A 378 -14.27 -21.79 -18.12
CA SER A 378 -15.73 -21.93 -17.97
C SER A 378 -16.16 -21.68 -16.52
N PRO A 379 -17.39 -21.19 -16.29
CA PRO A 379 -17.88 -20.92 -14.94
C PRO A 379 -17.82 -22.13 -14.01
N GLU A 380 -18.16 -23.32 -14.50
CA GLU A 380 -18.19 -24.58 -13.74
C GLU A 380 -16.79 -24.97 -13.28
N ILE A 381 -15.81 -24.87 -14.17
CA ILE A 381 -14.39 -25.16 -13.88
C ILE A 381 -13.85 -24.14 -12.87
N THR A 382 -14.17 -22.87 -13.07
CA THR A 382 -13.74 -21.77 -12.18
C THR A 382 -14.25 -21.97 -10.75
N ILE A 383 -15.54 -22.30 -10.59
CA ILE A 383 -16.16 -22.59 -9.29
C ILE A 383 -15.48 -23.81 -8.64
N GLY A 384 -15.28 -24.88 -9.40
CA GLY A 384 -14.64 -26.11 -8.90
C GLY A 384 -13.22 -25.89 -8.39
N ILE A 385 -12.36 -25.22 -9.18
CA ILE A 385 -10.98 -24.93 -8.78
C ILE A 385 -10.95 -23.98 -7.58
N THR A 386 -11.79 -22.94 -7.57
CA THR A 386 -11.86 -21.98 -6.44
C THR A 386 -12.24 -22.67 -5.15
N ALA A 387 -13.26 -23.54 -5.18
CA ALA A 387 -13.68 -24.32 -4.02
C ALA A 387 -12.57 -25.26 -3.52
N ALA A 388 -11.92 -26.00 -4.42
CA ALA A 388 -10.82 -26.90 -4.06
C ALA A 388 -9.64 -26.12 -3.45
N ALA A 389 -9.21 -25.03 -4.09
CA ALA A 389 -8.14 -24.18 -3.58
C ALA A 389 -8.49 -23.59 -2.20
N ALA A 390 -9.70 -23.08 -2.02
CA ALA A 390 -10.16 -22.52 -0.75
C ALA A 390 -10.11 -23.55 0.39
N PHE A 391 -10.55 -24.79 0.13
CA PHE A 391 -10.47 -25.89 1.12
C PHE A 391 -9.03 -26.14 1.56
N PHE A 392 -8.11 -26.41 0.63
CA PHE A 392 -6.72 -26.72 0.98
C PHE A 392 -6.00 -25.55 1.65
N VAL A 393 -6.17 -24.33 1.13
CA VAL A 393 -5.56 -23.14 1.71
C VAL A 393 -6.12 -22.87 3.11
N SER A 394 -7.43 -22.99 3.30
CA SER A 394 -8.05 -22.72 4.60
C SER A 394 -7.67 -23.76 5.67
N ALA A 395 -7.56 -25.04 5.30
CA ALA A 395 -7.11 -26.09 6.20
C ALA A 395 -5.68 -25.85 6.72
N LEU A 396 -4.78 -25.38 5.84
CA LEU A 396 -3.41 -25.00 6.22
C LEU A 396 -3.41 -23.77 7.14
N LEU A 397 -4.12 -22.70 6.75
CA LEU A 397 -4.20 -21.47 7.55
C LEU A 397 -4.82 -21.71 8.93
N ILE A 398 -5.87 -22.51 9.04
CA ILE A 398 -6.48 -22.86 10.34
C ILE A 398 -5.48 -23.61 11.21
N THR A 399 -4.71 -24.55 10.65
CA THR A 399 -3.70 -25.31 11.39
C THR A 399 -2.61 -24.39 11.96
N GLU A 400 -2.14 -23.43 11.15
CA GLU A 400 -1.14 -22.43 11.53
C GLU A 400 -1.70 -21.45 12.58
N LEU A 401 -2.92 -20.94 12.40
CA LEU A 401 -3.60 -20.04 13.35
C LEU A 401 -3.79 -20.72 14.71
N LEU A 402 -4.23 -21.97 14.73
CA LEU A 402 -4.38 -22.71 15.99
C LEU A 402 -3.02 -22.99 16.66
N SER A 403 -1.93 -23.12 15.90
CA SER A 403 -0.57 -23.19 16.47
C SER A 403 -0.20 -21.90 17.19
N PHE A 404 -0.49 -20.73 16.62
CA PHE A 404 -0.28 -19.46 17.32
C PHE A 404 -1.08 -19.37 18.62
N VAL A 405 -2.34 -19.82 18.61
CA VAL A 405 -3.19 -19.82 19.82
C VAL A 405 -2.59 -20.72 20.91
N ARG A 406 -2.13 -21.93 20.56
CA ARG A 406 -1.48 -22.84 21.52
C ARG A 406 -0.19 -22.26 22.08
N ARG A 407 0.64 -21.65 21.24
CA ARG A 407 1.88 -20.96 21.66
C ARG A 407 1.59 -19.79 22.61
N GLY A 408 0.54 -19.02 22.34
CA GLY A 408 0.07 -17.95 23.20
C GLY A 408 -0.37 -18.45 24.57
N LYS A 409 -1.22 -19.49 24.61
CA LYS A 409 -1.64 -20.15 25.86
C LYS A 409 -0.46 -20.74 26.64
N GLY A 410 0.49 -21.33 25.94
CA GLY A 410 1.70 -21.92 26.53
C GLY A 410 2.77 -20.92 26.93
N ARG A 411 2.60 -19.61 26.66
CA ARG A 411 3.60 -18.55 26.87
C ARG A 411 4.96 -18.79 26.20
N ILE A 412 5.02 -19.70 25.23
CA ILE A 412 6.26 -20.07 24.51
C ILE A 412 6.56 -19.19 23.29
N LEU A 413 5.69 -18.22 22.97
CA LEU A 413 5.83 -17.34 21.78
C LEU A 413 7.22 -16.68 21.71
N TRP A 414 7.68 -16.12 22.84
CA TRP A 414 9.00 -15.49 22.96
C TRP A 414 10.10 -16.50 23.27
N GLU A 415 9.80 -17.57 24.01
CA GLU A 415 10.80 -18.55 24.42
C GLU A 415 11.37 -19.34 23.25
N ASN A 416 10.52 -19.67 22.26
CA ASN A 416 10.89 -20.37 21.03
C ASN A 416 11.01 -19.41 19.81
N SER A 417 11.41 -18.16 20.07
CA SER A 417 11.57 -17.12 19.05
C SER A 417 12.99 -17.09 18.49
N ALA A 418 13.11 -17.04 17.17
CA ALA A 418 14.35 -16.75 16.45
C ALA A 418 14.87 -15.34 16.82
N CYS A 419 13.98 -14.36 17.01
CA CYS A 419 14.35 -13.02 17.45
C CYS A 419 15.01 -13.03 18.84
N LYS A 420 14.49 -13.81 19.80
CA LYS A 420 15.15 -13.99 21.11
C LYS A 420 16.56 -14.56 20.96
N TYR A 421 16.74 -15.55 20.09
CA TYR A 421 18.07 -16.12 19.80
C TYR A 421 19.03 -15.10 19.15
N LEU A 422 18.54 -14.30 18.20
CA LEU A 422 19.29 -13.24 17.55
C LEU A 422 19.70 -12.15 18.55
N ILE A 423 18.76 -11.64 19.34
CA ILE A 423 19.02 -10.63 20.39
C ILE A 423 20.01 -11.16 21.42
N GLY A 424 19.85 -12.40 21.88
CA GLY A 424 20.77 -13.03 22.83
C GLY A 424 22.17 -13.25 22.25
N THR A 425 22.30 -13.47 20.95
CA THR A 425 23.60 -13.62 20.28
C THR A 425 24.27 -12.25 20.07
N LEU A 426 23.52 -11.24 19.64
CA LEU A 426 24.00 -9.85 19.53
C LEU A 426 24.46 -9.29 20.88
N GLY A 427 23.69 -9.53 21.96
CA GLY A 427 24.05 -9.09 23.31
C GLY A 427 25.32 -9.77 23.86
N ARG A 428 25.54 -11.05 23.53
CA ARG A 428 26.78 -11.77 23.89
C ARG A 428 27.99 -11.24 23.12
N LEU A 429 27.82 -10.85 21.85
CA LEU A 429 28.86 -10.26 21.02
C LEU A 429 29.26 -8.84 21.49
N GLN A 430 28.31 -8.05 22.01
CA GLN A 430 28.58 -6.71 22.54
C GLN A 430 29.40 -6.71 23.85
N LYS A 431 29.18 -7.68 24.74
CA LYS A 431 29.87 -7.72 26.04
C LYS A 431 31.36 -8.06 25.94
N LYS A 432 31.77 -8.87 24.95
CA LYS A 432 33.17 -9.32 24.77
C LYS A 432 34.09 -8.32 24.08
N ARG A 433 33.56 -7.24 23.50
CA ARG A 433 34.34 -6.27 22.68
C ARG A 433 34.78 -5.05 23.50
N LYS A 434 35.95 -4.49 23.15
CA LYS A 434 36.46 -3.19 23.67
C LYS A 434 35.40 -2.10 23.54
N ILE A 435 35.39 -1.12 24.44
CA ILE A 435 34.35 -0.09 24.54
C ILE A 435 34.09 0.64 23.21
N ARG A 436 35.14 1.00 22.47
CA ARG A 436 35.06 1.59 21.12
C ARG A 436 34.22 0.74 20.15
N ASN A 437 34.48 -0.56 20.10
CA ASN A 437 33.80 -1.47 19.19
C ASN A 437 32.36 -1.77 19.65
N ARG A 438 32.07 -1.63 20.95
CA ARG A 438 30.71 -1.73 21.50
C ARG A 438 29.87 -0.51 21.11
N VAL A 439 30.41 0.70 21.22
CA VAL A 439 29.76 1.94 20.78
C VAL A 439 29.51 1.90 19.27
N LEU A 440 30.52 1.54 18.47
CA LEU A 440 30.38 1.41 17.02
C LEU A 440 29.30 0.41 16.62
N LEU A 441 29.26 -0.77 17.24
CA LEU A 441 28.25 -1.78 16.95
C LEU A 441 26.84 -1.32 17.34
N THR A 442 26.71 -0.60 18.46
CA THR A 442 25.41 -0.04 18.90
C THR A 442 24.92 1.04 17.95
N PHE A 443 25.83 1.88 17.44
CA PHE A 443 25.53 2.88 16.41
C PHE A 443 25.10 2.24 15.08
N LEU A 444 25.77 1.18 14.64
CA LEU A 444 25.36 0.43 13.44
C LEU A 444 23.98 -0.20 13.57
N ILE A 445 23.66 -0.76 14.75
CA ILE A 445 22.31 -1.29 15.03
C ILE A 445 21.28 -0.15 15.02
N TYR A 446 21.59 1.00 15.61
CA TYR A 446 20.72 2.18 15.57
C TYR A 446 20.45 2.66 14.13
N LEU A 447 21.47 2.70 13.27
CA LEU A 447 21.30 3.02 11.85
C LEU A 447 20.42 2.00 11.13
N LEU A 448 20.66 0.70 11.36
CA LEU A 448 19.87 -0.37 10.76
C LEU A 448 18.38 -0.25 11.13
N VAL A 449 18.07 0.03 12.40
CA VAL A 449 16.68 0.22 12.86
C VAL A 449 16.02 1.41 12.16
N ASN A 450 16.73 2.53 12.00
CA ASN A 450 16.19 3.69 11.27
C ASN A 450 15.94 3.38 9.79
N ILE A 451 16.85 2.67 9.13
CA ILE A 451 16.67 2.22 7.74
C ILE A 451 15.44 1.33 7.62
N VAL A 452 15.29 0.34 8.51
CA VAL A 452 14.14 -0.57 8.51
C VAL A 452 12.84 0.19 8.75
N LEU A 453 12.80 1.12 9.71
CA LEU A 453 11.61 1.94 9.94
C LEU A 453 11.24 2.78 8.72
N LEU A 454 12.21 3.38 8.03
CA LEU A 454 11.95 4.16 6.82
C LEU A 454 11.37 3.31 5.66
N LEU A 455 11.76 2.05 5.55
CA LEU A 455 11.23 1.13 4.53
C LEU A 455 9.72 0.85 4.70
N PHE A 456 9.15 1.04 5.89
CA PHE A 456 7.70 0.91 6.13
C PHE A 456 6.88 2.14 5.72
N GLY A 457 7.49 3.18 5.11
CA GLY A 457 6.78 4.34 4.58
C GLY A 457 6.20 5.24 5.68
N THR A 458 4.98 5.75 5.47
CA THR A 458 4.34 6.74 6.37
C THR A 458 4.14 6.24 7.81
N PRO A 459 3.69 4.99 8.10
CA PRO A 459 3.67 4.45 9.46
C PRO A 459 5.06 4.37 10.10
N GLY A 460 6.08 4.09 9.29
CA GLY A 460 7.47 4.00 9.72
C GLY A 460 8.02 5.33 10.23
N ILE A 461 7.70 6.43 9.54
CA ILE A 461 8.10 7.80 9.94
C ILE A 461 7.49 8.17 11.30
N ILE A 462 6.22 7.82 11.53
CA ILE A 462 5.53 8.10 12.81
C ILE A 462 6.22 7.39 13.98
N LEU A 463 6.67 6.14 13.79
CA LEU A 463 7.40 5.38 14.81
C LEU A 463 8.87 5.83 14.96
N CYS A 464 9.44 6.44 13.92
CA CYS A 464 10.81 6.93 13.91
C CYS A 464 11.01 8.10 14.90
N VAL A 465 10.03 9.01 15.00
CA VAL A 465 10.10 10.18 15.90
C VAL A 465 10.29 9.78 17.38
N PRO A 466 9.42 8.96 18.01
CA PRO A 466 9.61 8.56 19.40
C PRO A 466 10.88 7.71 19.62
N TRP A 467 11.29 6.90 18.64
CA TRP A 467 12.56 6.15 18.70
C TRP A 467 13.78 7.08 18.77
N ASN A 468 13.80 8.13 17.96
CA ASN A 468 14.87 9.13 17.96
C ASN A 468 14.86 9.97 19.25
N ILE A 469 13.68 10.32 19.77
CA ILE A 469 13.55 10.98 21.08
C ILE A 469 14.11 10.09 22.20
N TYR A 470 13.78 8.80 22.20
CA TYR A 470 14.31 7.84 23.16
C TYR A 470 15.84 7.71 23.07
N ALA A 471 16.39 7.62 21.85
CA ALA A 471 17.84 7.57 21.63
C ALA A 471 18.54 8.84 22.11
N CYS A 472 17.96 10.01 21.84
CA CYS A 472 18.47 11.31 22.30
C CYS A 472 18.45 11.41 23.83
N TYR A 473 17.35 11.00 24.48
CA TYR A 473 17.26 10.95 25.94
C TYR A 473 18.36 10.07 26.55
N HIS A 474 18.59 8.87 25.99
CA HIS A 474 19.65 7.99 26.47
C HIS A 474 21.04 8.63 26.34
N MET A 475 21.32 9.27 25.20
CA MET A 475 22.60 9.94 24.94
C MET A 475 22.82 11.13 25.89
N LEU A 476 21.80 11.98 26.09
CA LEU A 476 21.87 13.12 27.01
C LEU A 476 22.08 12.67 28.45
N ARG A 477 21.41 11.59 28.86
CA ARG A 477 21.60 11.01 30.20
C ARG A 477 23.03 10.51 30.40
N GLU A 478 23.59 9.78 29.44
CA GLU A 478 24.96 9.26 29.53
C GLU A 478 25.98 10.40 29.57
N ALA A 479 25.77 11.48 28.80
CA ALA A 479 26.58 12.69 28.86
C ALA A 479 26.47 13.41 30.22
N ALA A 480 25.27 13.50 30.80
CA ALA A 480 25.07 14.08 32.12
C ALA A 480 25.75 13.26 33.23
N GLU A 481 25.72 11.92 33.13
CA GLU A 481 26.44 11.03 34.05
C GLU A 481 27.97 11.26 33.95
N GLN A 482 28.52 11.42 32.75
CA GLN A 482 29.94 11.75 32.54
C GLN A 482 30.31 13.12 33.12
N GLN A 483 29.44 14.12 32.97
CA GLN A 483 29.65 15.44 33.54
C GLN A 483 29.67 15.40 35.08
N LYS A 484 28.80 14.59 35.71
CA LYS A 484 28.82 14.37 37.16
C LYS A 484 30.14 13.73 37.62
N VAL A 485 30.63 12.73 36.88
CA VAL A 485 31.93 12.09 37.17
C VAL A 485 33.06 13.12 37.05
N LEU A 486 33.10 13.90 35.97
CA LEU A 486 34.13 14.92 35.75
C LEU A 486 34.13 15.99 36.85
N ALA A 487 32.95 16.48 37.24
CA ALA A 487 32.82 17.47 38.30
C ALA A 487 33.30 16.91 39.66
N GLY A 488 33.03 15.63 39.95
CA GLY A 488 33.54 15.00 41.16
C GLY A 488 35.05 14.78 41.16
N VAL A 489 35.62 14.43 40.01
CA VAL A 489 37.08 14.36 39.84
C VAL A 489 37.72 15.73 40.10
N GLN A 490 37.13 16.81 39.59
CA GLN A 490 37.63 18.18 39.81
C GLN A 490 37.62 18.57 41.30
N LYS A 491 36.52 18.29 42.03
CA LYS A 491 36.45 18.57 43.47
C LYS A 491 37.51 17.84 44.29
N ILE A 492 37.75 16.56 43.98
CA ILE A 492 38.82 15.79 44.62
C ILE A 492 40.19 16.39 44.29
N ALA A 493 40.40 16.83 43.04
CA ALA A 493 41.64 17.48 42.61
C ALA A 493 41.86 18.87 43.25
N GLU A 494 40.80 19.59 43.59
CA GLU A 494 40.83 20.90 44.28
C GLU A 494 41.10 20.77 45.79
N GLY A 495 41.19 19.55 46.33
CA GLY A 495 41.57 19.29 47.72
C GLY A 495 40.40 18.97 48.65
N GLU A 496 39.18 18.81 48.13
CA GLU A 496 38.03 18.29 48.89
C GLU A 496 38.11 16.76 49.02
N SER A 497 39.06 16.27 49.83
CA SER A 497 39.35 14.82 49.98
C SER A 497 38.23 13.99 50.60
N ASP A 498 37.24 14.64 51.23
CA ASP A 498 36.06 13.98 51.81
C ASP A 498 34.93 13.76 50.79
N TYR A 499 35.05 14.31 49.57
CA TYR A 499 34.01 14.20 48.54
C TYR A 499 34.01 12.82 47.86
N GLN A 500 32.86 12.15 47.85
CA GLN A 500 32.65 10.87 47.16
C GLN A 500 31.58 10.99 46.06
N LEU A 501 31.88 10.43 44.88
CA LEU A 501 30.96 10.35 43.75
C LEU A 501 29.74 9.46 44.09
N PRO A 502 28.51 9.84 43.68
CA PRO A 502 27.30 9.07 43.93
C PRO A 502 27.18 7.85 42.99
N VAL A 503 27.90 6.77 43.31
CA VAL A 503 27.99 5.53 42.51
C VAL A 503 26.63 4.90 42.21
N LYS A 504 25.65 5.02 43.10
CA LYS A 504 24.30 4.42 42.94
C LYS A 504 23.49 5.05 41.80
N GLU A 505 23.78 6.29 41.44
CA GLU A 505 23.07 7.03 40.39
C GLU A 505 23.67 6.83 38.99
N ILE A 506 24.92 6.34 38.93
CA ILE A 506 25.71 6.23 37.71
C ILE A 506 25.63 4.77 37.22
N ARG A 507 25.47 4.57 35.91
CA ARG A 507 25.27 3.23 35.33
C ARG A 507 26.38 2.84 34.35
N GLY A 508 26.46 1.54 34.07
CA GLY A 508 27.37 1.00 33.06
C GLY A 508 28.84 1.29 33.38
N VAL A 509 29.62 1.62 32.35
CA VAL A 509 31.06 1.86 32.47
C VAL A 509 31.38 3.11 33.30
N ASN A 510 30.53 4.13 33.26
CA ASN A 510 30.73 5.35 34.06
C ASN A 510 30.70 5.05 35.56
N ARG A 511 29.98 4.00 35.97
CA ARG A 511 29.95 3.55 37.38
C ARG A 511 31.27 2.95 37.80
N GLU A 512 31.85 2.09 36.96
CA GLU A 512 33.17 1.48 37.20
C GLU A 512 34.25 2.58 37.32
N ILE A 513 34.16 3.64 36.50
CA ILE A 513 35.05 4.80 36.59
C ILE A 513 34.82 5.57 37.91
N ALA A 514 33.57 5.80 38.30
CA ALA A 514 33.25 6.51 39.54
C ALA A 514 33.71 5.75 40.80
N GLU A 515 33.58 4.41 40.81
CA GLU A 515 34.09 3.55 41.88
C GLU A 515 35.62 3.67 41.98
N ALA A 516 36.33 3.54 40.85
CA ALA A 516 37.79 3.70 40.82
C ALA A 516 38.26 5.09 41.28
N VAL A 517 37.53 6.16 40.94
CA VAL A 517 37.85 7.52 41.40
C VAL A 517 37.64 7.68 42.91
N ASN A 518 36.58 7.09 43.47
CA ASN A 518 36.36 7.11 44.92
C ASN A 518 37.44 6.33 45.68
N ASP A 519 37.88 5.19 45.14
CA ASP A 519 38.99 4.41 45.69
C ASP A 519 40.28 5.25 45.71
N ILE A 520 40.56 6.00 44.64
CA ILE A 520 41.69 6.95 44.59
C ILE A 520 41.53 8.05 45.64
N GLY A 521 40.35 8.64 45.77
CA GLY A 521 40.06 9.70 46.75
C GLY A 521 40.29 9.24 48.19
N SER A 522 39.77 8.07 48.55
CA SER A 522 39.96 7.47 49.88
C SER A 522 41.42 7.11 50.17
N GLY A 523 42.15 6.55 49.19
CA GLY A 523 43.57 6.27 49.32
C GLY A 523 44.42 7.54 49.52
N LEU A 524 44.05 8.63 48.84
CA LEU A 524 44.69 9.94 49.01
C LEU A 524 44.42 10.53 50.41
N GLN A 525 43.18 10.47 50.89
CA GLN A 525 42.79 10.95 52.22
C GLN A 525 43.56 10.21 53.34
N GLU A 526 43.67 8.88 53.23
CA GLU A 526 44.43 8.06 54.17
C GLU A 526 45.92 8.44 54.17
N ALA A 527 46.52 8.62 52.99
CA ALA A 527 47.93 9.03 52.86
C ALA A 527 48.19 10.42 53.49
N VAL A 528 47.27 11.38 53.30
CA VAL A 528 47.35 12.71 53.91
C VAL A 528 47.21 12.63 55.43
N SER A 529 46.25 11.85 55.95
CA SER A 529 46.05 11.67 57.40
C SER A 529 47.27 11.05 58.07
N GLN A 530 47.87 10.03 57.45
CA GLN A 530 49.12 9.43 57.93
C GLN A 530 50.28 10.43 57.94
N SER A 531 50.38 11.29 56.93
CA SER A 531 51.38 12.37 56.87
C SER A 531 51.22 13.34 58.05
N ILE A 532 50.00 13.82 58.32
CA ILE A 532 49.71 14.72 59.44
C ILE A 532 50.02 14.05 60.80
N LYS A 533 49.66 12.77 60.94
CA LYS A 533 49.95 12.01 62.17
C LYS A 533 51.46 11.86 62.39
N ASN A 534 52.21 11.59 61.33
CA ASN A 534 53.67 11.51 61.39
C ASN A 534 54.33 12.85 61.72
N GLU A 535 53.82 13.97 61.19
CA GLU A 535 54.22 15.32 61.58
C GLU A 535 53.96 15.57 63.08
N ARG A 536 52.76 15.28 63.57
CA ARG A 536 52.41 15.45 65.01
C ARG A 536 53.29 14.61 65.92
N LEU A 537 53.52 13.34 65.56
CA LEU A 537 54.40 12.44 66.31
C LEU A 537 55.85 12.96 66.35
N LYS A 538 56.35 13.51 65.23
CA LYS A 538 57.67 14.17 65.22
C LYS A 538 57.71 15.36 66.19
N THR A 539 56.67 16.21 66.19
CA THR A 539 56.60 17.36 67.11
C THR A 539 56.54 16.93 68.57
N GLU A 540 55.68 15.97 68.92
CA GLU A 540 55.57 15.43 70.29
C GLU A 540 56.85 14.76 70.75
N LEU A 541 57.54 14.02 69.87
CA LEU A 541 58.84 13.43 70.18
C LEU A 541 59.88 14.51 70.51
N ILE A 542 59.95 15.59 69.71
CA ILE A 542 60.84 16.72 69.97
C ILE A 542 60.50 17.37 71.30
N THR A 543 59.22 17.62 71.60
CA THR A 543 58.78 18.22 72.86
C THR A 543 59.09 17.33 74.07
N ASN A 544 58.86 16.02 73.99
CA ASN A 544 59.15 15.07 75.07
C ASN A 544 60.65 14.93 75.30
N VAL A 545 61.45 14.78 74.25
CA VAL A 545 62.92 14.76 74.36
C VAL A 545 63.44 16.09 74.93
N SER A 546 62.87 17.23 74.55
CA SER A 546 63.25 18.53 75.12
C SER A 546 62.96 18.63 76.61
N HIS A 547 61.81 18.12 77.05
CA HIS A 547 61.44 18.06 78.47
C HIS A 547 62.40 17.15 79.27
N ASP A 548 62.74 16.00 78.71
CA ASP A 548 63.59 15.00 79.36
C ASP A 548 65.07 15.38 79.36
N ILE A 549 65.53 16.26 78.46
CA ILE A 549 66.88 16.85 78.51
C ILE A 549 66.97 17.98 79.55
N LYS A 550 65.90 18.77 79.73
CA LYS A 550 65.89 19.91 80.66
C LYS A 550 66.07 19.48 82.12
N THR A 551 65.49 18.35 82.51
CA THR A 551 65.49 17.83 83.89
C THR A 551 66.89 17.40 84.40
N PRO A 552 67.66 16.54 83.70
CA PRO A 552 69.02 16.20 84.09
C PRO A 552 69.97 17.38 83.94
N LEU A 553 69.79 18.26 82.94
CA LEU A 553 70.61 19.46 82.79
C LEU A 553 70.47 20.41 84.00
N THR A 554 69.23 20.59 84.49
CA THR A 554 68.96 21.38 85.69
C THR A 554 69.59 20.74 86.94
N SER A 555 69.53 19.41 87.05
CA SER A 555 70.19 18.66 88.13
C SER A 555 71.72 18.77 88.06
N ILE A 556 72.34 18.67 86.88
CA ILE A 556 73.79 18.85 86.70
C ILE A 556 74.21 20.28 87.07
N VAL A 557 73.47 21.29 86.62
CA VAL A 557 73.72 22.69 87.01
C VAL A 557 73.61 22.86 88.53
N ASN A 558 72.64 22.21 89.18
CA ASN A 558 72.48 22.26 90.63
C ASN A 558 73.61 21.54 91.38
N TYR A 559 73.99 20.33 90.94
CA TYR A 559 75.13 19.59 91.50
C TYR A 559 76.45 20.34 91.32
N VAL A 560 76.70 20.93 90.14
CA VAL A 560 77.87 21.79 89.91
C VAL A 560 77.81 23.05 90.79
N GLY A 561 76.63 23.63 91.00
CA GLY A 561 76.41 24.75 91.92
C GLY A 561 76.69 24.41 93.38
N LEU A 562 76.33 23.20 93.83
CA LEU A 562 76.62 22.68 95.16
C LEU A 562 78.10 22.35 95.34
N LEU A 563 78.73 21.70 94.34
CA LEU A 563 80.16 21.39 94.35
C LEU A 563 81.04 22.65 94.34
N LYS A 564 80.61 23.73 93.68
CA LYS A 564 81.32 25.03 93.69
C LYS A 564 81.36 25.67 95.10
N ARG A 565 80.48 25.26 96.03
CA ARG A 565 80.39 25.79 97.40
C ARG A 565 81.18 24.99 98.44
N GLU A 566 81.56 23.74 98.18
CA GLU A 566 82.43 22.95 99.06
C GLU A 566 83.91 23.02 98.63
N LYS A 567 84.80 23.46 99.52
CA LYS A 567 86.25 23.53 99.28
C LYS A 567 86.88 22.13 99.42
N ILE A 568 86.90 21.36 98.33
CA ILE A 568 87.48 20.01 98.30
C ILE A 568 88.97 20.07 97.88
N GLU A 569 89.86 19.50 98.69
CA GLU A 569 91.33 19.54 98.56
C GLU A 569 91.95 18.38 97.75
N ASP A 570 91.19 17.75 96.83
CA ASP A 570 91.71 16.70 95.93
C ASP A 570 92.12 17.28 94.56
N PRO A 571 93.41 17.17 94.15
CA PRO A 571 93.93 17.75 92.90
C PRO A 571 93.33 17.17 91.61
N LYS A 572 92.75 15.95 91.61
CA LYS A 572 92.07 15.41 90.41
C LYS A 572 90.70 16.04 90.18
N VAL A 573 89.96 16.34 91.25
CA VAL A 573 88.64 16.99 91.19
C VAL A 573 88.78 18.47 90.77
N LYS A 574 89.91 19.11 91.12
CA LYS A 574 90.22 20.50 90.76
C LYS A 574 90.30 20.75 89.25
N ASN A 575 90.82 19.78 88.49
CA ASN A 575 90.90 19.86 87.04
C ASN A 575 89.53 19.66 86.36
N TYR A 576 88.63 18.87 86.96
CA TYR A 576 87.28 18.68 86.44
C TYR A 576 86.46 19.99 86.50
N TYR A 577 86.60 20.79 87.56
CA TYR A 577 85.99 22.14 87.66
C TYR A 577 86.38 23.06 86.49
N ARG A 578 87.63 22.99 86.04
CA ARG A 578 88.18 23.91 85.04
C ARG A 578 87.63 23.62 83.64
N TYR A 579 87.35 22.36 83.32
CA TYR A 579 86.76 21.99 82.03
C TYR A 579 85.24 22.23 81.99
N SER A 580 84.51 21.89 83.06
CA SER A 580 83.05 21.99 83.09
C SER A 580 82.53 23.44 83.21
N GLY A 581 83.33 24.36 83.75
CA GLY A 581 82.93 25.77 83.88
C GLY A 581 82.98 26.61 82.59
N HIS A 582 83.66 26.14 81.53
CA HIS A 582 83.82 26.90 80.28
C HIS A 582 82.68 26.69 79.27
N GLN A 583 81.88 25.63 79.40
CA GLN A 583 80.78 25.32 78.47
C GLN A 583 79.38 25.65 79.02
N ILE A 584 79.28 26.13 80.26
CA ILE A 584 77.98 26.48 80.87
C ILE A 584 77.91 28.00 81.03
N PRO A 585 77.30 28.74 80.08
CA PRO A 585 77.03 30.16 80.26
C PRO A 585 76.12 30.36 81.49
N GLU A 586 76.48 31.32 82.35
CA GLU A 586 75.63 31.72 83.48
C GLU A 586 74.24 32.13 82.96
N THR A 587 73.22 31.38 83.35
CA THR A 587 71.83 31.73 83.07
C THR A 587 71.44 32.90 83.94
N LYS A 588 71.52 34.12 83.41
CA LYS A 588 70.75 35.25 83.93
C LYS A 588 69.28 34.96 83.66
N THR A 589 68.53 34.68 84.71
CA THR A 589 67.08 34.89 84.74
C THR A 589 66.82 36.38 84.53
N ALA A 590 66.22 36.72 83.39
CA ALA A 590 65.50 37.98 83.22
C ALA A 590 64.04 37.60 82.94
N ASP A 591 63.25 37.79 83.98
CA ASP A 591 61.81 37.95 83.95
C ASP A 591 61.41 39.08 82.99
N GLY A 592 60.19 39.05 82.47
CA GLY A 592 59.58 40.22 81.83
C GLY A 592 59.04 40.00 80.42
N ARG A 593 57.71 39.99 80.34
CA ARG A 593 56.91 40.24 79.13
C ARG A 593 57.43 41.45 78.34
N SER A 594 57.34 41.33 77.00
CA SER A 594 56.61 42.24 76.09
C SER A 594 57.37 42.64 74.82
N GLY A 595 56.66 42.55 73.69
CA GLY A 595 56.71 43.56 72.62
C GLY A 595 57.66 43.33 71.45
N GLY A 596 57.08 43.34 70.24
CA GLY A 596 57.70 44.04 69.11
C GLY A 596 58.22 43.19 67.96
N SER A 597 57.33 42.98 66.99
CA SER A 597 57.55 43.07 65.54
C SER A 597 58.95 43.50 65.06
N ILE A 598 59.57 42.69 64.19
CA ILE A 598 60.46 43.19 63.13
C ILE A 598 60.11 42.48 61.81
N GLN A 599 59.90 43.31 60.80
CA GLN A 599 59.55 43.06 59.41
C GLN A 599 60.81 42.79 58.56
N ASN A 600 60.64 41.99 57.48
CA ASN A 600 61.28 42.06 56.16
C ASN A 600 62.82 42.16 56.05
N GLN A 601 63.48 41.26 55.30
CA GLN A 601 63.59 41.28 53.83
C GLN A 601 64.74 40.37 53.35
N PHE A 602 64.46 39.47 52.40
CA PHE A 602 65.28 38.91 51.30
C PHE A 602 64.46 37.69 50.81
N GLY A 603 63.96 37.54 49.58
CA GLY A 603 64.27 38.20 48.32
C GLY A 603 64.45 37.12 47.24
N GLN A 604 63.36 36.78 46.54
CA GLN A 604 63.19 36.21 45.20
C GLN A 604 64.27 35.29 44.55
N CYS A 605 63.81 34.11 44.09
CA CYS A 605 63.98 33.55 42.73
C CYS A 605 63.05 32.31 42.63
N GLY A 606 62.17 32.06 41.66
CA GLY A 606 61.75 32.73 40.43
C GLY A 606 60.54 31.96 39.88
N THR A 607 59.64 32.69 39.23
CA THR A 607 58.41 32.23 38.56
C THR A 607 58.67 31.42 37.30
N GLY A 608 57.79 30.47 37.01
CA GLY A 608 57.67 29.82 35.70
C GLY A 608 56.22 29.47 35.39
N VAL A 609 55.41 30.49 35.07
CA VAL A 609 54.13 30.34 34.36
C VAL A 609 54.46 30.36 32.87
N HIS A 610 54.06 29.32 32.13
CA HIS A 610 53.86 29.43 30.68
C HIS A 610 52.38 29.27 30.34
N LYS A 611 51.90 30.28 29.62
CA LYS A 611 50.57 30.47 29.07
C LYS A 611 50.16 29.37 28.09
N ALA A 612 48.83 29.23 27.98
CA ALA A 612 48.11 28.79 26.81
C ALA A 612 48.65 29.36 25.48
N GLY A 613 48.60 28.53 24.45
CA GLY A 613 48.63 28.92 23.04
C GLY A 613 47.34 28.45 22.38
N LEU A 614 46.75 29.37 21.61
CA LEU A 614 45.60 29.28 20.71
C LEU A 614 45.45 27.98 19.92
#